data_AF-A0A562PVU7-F1
#
_entry.id   AF-A0A562PVU7-F1
#
_cell.length_a   1.000
_cell.length_b   1.000
_cell.length_c   1.000
_cell.angle_alpha   90.00
_cell.angle_beta   90.00
_cell.angle_gamma   90.00
#
_symmetry.space_group_name_H-M   'P 1'
#
loop_
_entity.id
_entity.type
_entity.pdbx_description
1 polymer ?
#
loop_
_entity_poly.entity_id
_entity_poly.type
_entity_poly.pdbx_seq_one_letter_code
_entity_poly.pdbx_strand_id
1 'polypeptide(L)' 'MGGEHDGLRILIVPDSGTGALQGIAGTLAIRVENGKHYYDLDYRL' A
#
# COMPACT_ATOMS: atom_id res chain seq x y z
N MET A 1 25.69 4.69 -3.84
CA MET A 1 24.90 4.23 -2.68
C MET A 1 23.44 4.17 -3.09
N GLY A 2 23.06 3.14 -3.84
CA GLY A 2 21.65 2.86 -4.11
C GLY A 2 21.21 1.86 -3.06
N GLY A 3 20.57 2.33 -1.99
CA GLY A 3 19.94 1.41 -1.06
C GLY A 3 18.84 0.69 -1.84
N GLU A 4 18.99 -0.62 -1.99
CA GLU A 4 17.88 -1.53 -2.24
C GLU A 4 16.78 -1.14 -1.22
N HIS A 5 15.64 -0.66 -1.72
CA HIS A 5 14.57 -0.17 -0.85
C HIS A 5 13.79 -1.39 -0.39
N ASP A 6 14.42 -2.18 0.48
CA ASP A 6 13.83 -3.36 1.09
C ASP A 6 12.68 -2.95 2.01
N GLY A 7 11.47 -2.97 1.45
CA GLY A 7 10.23 -3.03 2.22
C GLY A 7 9.63 -1.68 2.59
N LEU A 8 9.20 -0.89 1.61
CA LEU A 8 8.21 0.16 1.87
C LEU A 8 6.85 -0.52 2.16
N ARG A 9 6.45 -0.56 3.44
CA ARG A 9 5.12 -1.01 3.87
C ARG A 9 4.23 0.20 4.10
N ILE A 10 3.21 0.34 3.27
CA ILE A 10 2.19 1.38 3.42
C ILE A 10 0.95 0.72 4.03
N LEU A 11 0.43 1.27 5.13
CA LEU A 11 -0.79 0.77 5.77
C LEU A 11 -1.91 1.78 5.60
N ILE A 12 -3.13 1.28 5.43
CA ILE A 12 -4.32 2.12 5.53
C ILE A 12 -4.51 2.47 6.99
N VAL A 13 -4.62 3.76 7.29
CA VAL A 13 -4.83 4.22 8.68
C VAL A 13 -6.22 3.76 9.13
N PRO A 14 -6.33 3.14 10.32
CA PRO A 14 -7.64 2.75 10.87
C PRO A 14 -8.61 3.94 10.88
N ASP A 15 -9.87 3.68 10.51
CA ASP A 15 -10.94 4.69 10.48
C ASP A 15 -10.74 5.86 9.51
N SER A 16 -9.71 5.83 8.64
CA SER A 16 -9.54 6.85 7.59
C SER A 16 -10.51 6.69 6.42
N GLY A 17 -11.17 5.53 6.34
CA GLY A 17 -12.17 5.23 5.32
C GLY A 17 -13.44 6.06 5.48
N THR A 18 -13.96 6.61 4.37
CA THR A 18 -15.20 7.38 4.37
C THR A 18 -16.19 6.86 3.31
N GLY A 19 -17.48 7.12 3.50
CA GLY A 19 -18.54 6.70 2.57
C GLY A 19 -18.55 5.19 2.33
N ALA A 20 -18.46 4.78 1.07
CA ALA A 20 -18.42 3.37 0.68
C ALA A 20 -17.11 2.65 1.06
N LEU A 21 -16.14 3.34 1.66
CA LEU A 21 -14.91 2.78 2.18
C LEU A 21 -14.82 2.87 3.71
N GLN A 22 -15.90 3.22 4.40
CA GLN A 22 -15.90 3.30 5.85
C GLN A 22 -15.53 1.94 6.47
N GLY A 23 -14.53 1.95 7.37
CA GLY A 23 -14.00 0.72 7.98
C GLY A 23 -12.94 -0.02 7.15
N ILE A 24 -12.52 0.53 6.01
CA ILE A 24 -11.45 -0.07 5.19
C ILE A 24 -10.16 -0.26 5.99
N ALA A 25 -9.62 -1.46 5.93
CA ALA A 25 -8.33 -1.82 6.51
C ALA A 25 -7.53 -2.61 5.49
N GLY A 26 -6.22 -2.42 5.45
CA GLY A 26 -5.40 -3.05 4.44
C GLY A 26 -3.95 -2.57 4.41
N THR A 27 -3.21 -3.15 3.48
CA THR A 27 -1.79 -2.91 3.27
C THR A 27 -1.52 -2.71 1.80
N LEU A 28 -0.66 -1.75 1.47
CA LEU A 28 -0.18 -1.52 0.13
C LEU A 28 1.31 -1.90 0.04
N ALA A 29 1.63 -2.76 -0.91
CA ALA A 29 2.99 -3.13 -1.27
C ALA A 29 3.37 -2.45 -2.58
N ILE A 30 4.60 -1.92 -2.64
CA ILE A 30 5.16 -1.32 -3.84
C ILE A 30 6.20 -2.28 -4.42
N ARG A 31 6.02 -2.65 -5.68
CA ARG A 31 6.98 -3.45 -6.44
C ARG A 31 7.55 -2.61 -7.56
N VAL A 32 8.86 -2.65 -7.76
CA VAL A 32 9.51 -1.93 -8.86
C VAL A 32 10.12 -2.95 -9.81
N GLU A 33 9.56 -3.05 -11.01
CA GLU A 33 10.03 -3.97 -12.05
C GLU A 33 10.37 -3.16 -13.31
N ASN A 34 11.58 -3.30 -13.84
CA ASN A 34 12.08 -2.53 -15.00
C ASN A 34 11.83 -1.00 -14.92
N GLY A 35 11.97 -0.42 -13.73
CA GLY A 35 11.75 1.02 -13.51
C GLY A 35 10.27 1.44 -13.52
N LYS A 36 9.33 0.48 -13.57
CA LYS A 36 7.90 0.74 -13.38
C LYS A 36 7.50 0.42 -11.95
N HIS A 37 6.70 1.30 -11.36
CA HIS A 37 6.12 1.12 -10.04
C HIS A 37 4.78 0.40 -10.17
N TYR A 38 4.67 -0.73 -9.49
CA TYR A 38 3.46 -1.51 -9.32
C TYR A 38 2.99 -1.36 -7.88
N TYR A 39 1.69 -1.14 -7.72
CA TYR A 39 1.05 -0.98 -6.42
C TYR A 39 0.09 -2.14 -6.21
N ASP A 40 0.39 -2.96 -5.20
CA ASP A 40 -0.43 -4.08 -4.80
C ASP A 40 -1.19 -3.69 -3.55
N LEU A 41 -2.51 -3.55 -3.65
CA LEU A 41 -3.36 -3.13 -2.54
C LEU A 41 -4.19 -4.32 -2.06
N ASP A 42 -3.80 -4.86 -0.91
CA ASP A 42 -4.62 -5.82 -0.17
C ASP A 42 -5.50 -5.03 0.79
N TYR A 43 -6.82 -5.08 0.57
CA TYR A 43 -7.77 -4.38 1.43
C TYR A 43 -8.99 -5.23 1.73
N ARG A 44 -9.61 -4.91 2.87
CA ARG A 44 -10.87 -5.45 3.32
C ARG A 44 -11.79 -4.31 3.76
N LEU A 45 -13.08 -4.49 3.49
CA LEU A 45 -14.16 -3.65 3.98
C LEU A 45 -14.97 -4.34 5.10
#